data_AF-A0A5Y0KJ48-F1
#
_entry.id   AF-A0A5Y0KJ48-F1
#
_cell.length_a   1.000
_cell.length_b   1.000
_cell.length_c   1.000
_cell.angle_alpha   90.00
_cell.angle_beta   90.00
_cell.angle_gamma   90.00
#
_symmetry.space_group_name_H-M   'P 1'
#
loop_
_entity.id
_entity.type
_entity.pdbx_description
1 polymer ?
#
loop_
_entity_poly.entity_id
_entity_poly.type
_entity_poly.pdbx_seq_one_letter_code
_entity_poly.pdbx_strand_id
1 'polypeptide(L)' 'MKDENTTTITLTVAGVDIRFTPTEAIYNKFVNEMAMDNKVAPAKNYLMRCVHPEDKEKLEKFIHRPGAALQ' A
#
# COMPACT_ATOMS: atom_id res chain seq x y z
N MET A 1 23.34 -9.46 -0.63
CA MET A 1 22.21 -9.35 -1.56
C MET A 1 21.55 -8.01 -1.27
N LYS A 2 21.81 -7.00 -2.11
CA LYS A 2 21.11 -5.72 -2.05
C LYS A 2 20.01 -5.84 -3.11
N ASP A 3 18.77 -5.97 -2.69
CA ASP A 3 17.64 -5.89 -3.60
C ASP A 3 17.63 -4.48 -4.19
N GLU A 4 18.10 -4.36 -5.43
CA GLU A 4 18.52 -3.11 -6.07
C GLU A 4 17.33 -2.24 -6.57
N ASN A 5 16.10 -2.51 -6.10
CA ASN A 5 14.90 -1.77 -6.53
C ASN A 5 13.85 -1.52 -5.44
N THR A 6 14.16 -1.73 -4.15
CA THR A 6 13.25 -1.40 -3.03
C THR A 6 13.42 0.06 -2.61
N THR A 7 12.93 0.98 -3.45
CA THR A 7 12.84 2.40 -3.07
C THR A 7 11.74 2.56 -2.03
N THR A 8 12.13 2.73 -0.77
CA THR A 8 11.19 3.09 0.29
C THR A 8 10.78 4.55 0.13
N ILE A 9 9.49 4.78 -0.09
CA ILE A 9 8.87 6.10 -0.13
C ILE A 9 8.17 6.36 1.21
N THR A 10 8.18 7.61 1.65
CA THR A 10 7.42 8.04 2.82
C THR A 10 6.31 8.97 2.36
N LEU A 11 5.07 8.65 2.71
CA LEU A 11 3.90 9.45 2.42
C LEU A 11 3.30 9.95 3.74
N THR A 12 3.11 11.26 3.84
CA THR A 12 2.44 11.89 4.98
C THR A 12 0.95 11.97 4.71
N VAL A 13 0.15 11.16 5.41
CA VAL A 13 -1.32 11.15 5.30
C VAL A 13 -1.91 11.75 6.56
N ALA A 14 -2.62 12.88 6.42
CA ALA A 14 -3.25 13.59 7.55
C ALA A 14 -2.28 13.88 8.72
N GLY A 15 -1.02 14.22 8.40
CA GLY A 15 0.03 14.51 9.39
C GLY A 15 0.73 13.28 9.97
N VAL A 16 0.48 12.09 9.42
CA VAL A 16 1.14 10.83 9.83
C VAL A 16 2.02 10.33 8.70
N ASP A 17 3.30 10.15 9.00
CA ASP A 17 4.26 9.57 8.06
C ASP A 17 4.11 8.04 8.02
N ILE A 18 3.90 7.52 6.82
CA ILE A 18 3.75 6.10 6.52
C ILE A 18 4.80 5.73 5.47
N ARG A 19 5.64 4.75 5.81
CA ARG A 19 6.66 4.24 4.89
C ARG A 19 6.10 3.10 4.06
N PHE A 20 6.32 3.17 2.76
CA PHE A 20 5.94 2.15 1.80
C PHE A 20 7.16 1.72 1.00
N THR A 21 7.27 0.43 0.76
CA THR A 21 8.30 -0.18 -0.09
C THR A 21 7.61 -0.93 -1.21
N PRO A 22 7.04 -0.21 -2.20
CA PRO A 22 6.45 -0.84 -3.36
C PRO A 22 7.54 -1.56 -4.17
N THR A 23 7.25 -2.79 -4.58
CA THR A 23 8.12 -3.56 -5.48
C THR A 23 7.35 -4.02 -6.69
N GLU A 24 8.05 -4.31 -7.79
CA GLU A 24 7.44 -4.85 -9.01
C GLU A 24 6.63 -6.13 -8.73
N ALA A 25 7.11 -6.99 -7.83
CA ALA A 25 6.39 -8.20 -7.42
C ALA A 25 5.05 -7.89 -6.74
N ILE A 26 5.03 -6.91 -5.82
CA ILE A 26 3.80 -6.49 -5.12
C ILE A 26 2.84 -5.79 -6.11
N TYR A 27 3.37 -4.97 -7.02
CA TYR A 27 2.60 -4.27 -8.04
C TYR A 27 1.98 -5.22 -9.07
N ASN A 28 2.76 -6.16 -9.61
CA ASN A 28 2.26 -7.19 -10.52
C ASN A 28 1.14 -8.03 -9.86
N LYS A 29 1.28 -8.33 -8.57
CA LYS A 29 0.22 -9.03 -7.83
C LYS A 29 -1.05 -8.17 -7.68
N PHE A 30 -0.91 -6.87 -7.44
CA PHE A 30 -2.04 -5.93 -7.42
C PHE A 30 -2.77 -5.85 -8.76
N VAL A 31 -2.04 -5.73 -9.88
CA VAL A 31 -2.63 -5.71 -11.23
C VAL A 31 -3.38 -7.01 -11.53
N ASN A 32 -2.84 -8.16 -11.16
CA ASN A 32 -3.51 -9.45 -11.32
C ASN A 32 -4.74 -9.61 -10.41
N GLU A 33 -4.74 -8.98 -9.23
CA GLU A 33 -5.87 -8.99 -8.28
C GLU A 33 -6.94 -7.94 -8.61
N MET A 34 -6.67 -6.96 -9.48
CA MET A 34 -7.64 -5.97 -9.94
C MET A 34 -8.64 -6.59 -10.91
N ALA A 35 -9.72 -7.14 -10.36
CA ALA A 35 -10.89 -7.60 -11.13
C ALA A 35 -11.86 -6.44 -11.45
N MET A 36 -12.69 -6.59 -12.49
CA MET A 36 -13.62 -5.53 -12.96
C MET A 36 -14.70 -5.14 -11.94
N ASP A 37 -15.00 -6.04 -11.01
CA ASP A 37 -16.10 -6.02 -10.05
C ASP A 37 -15.68 -5.60 -8.63
N ASN A 38 -14.37 -5.58 -8.31
CA ASN A 38 -13.90 -5.11 -7.01
C ASN A 38 -12.52 -4.42 -7.09
N LYS A 39 -12.52 -3.08 -7.08
CA LYS A 39 -11.30 -2.25 -7.13
C LYS A 39 -10.78 -1.82 -5.75
N VAL A 40 -11.60 -1.94 -4.70
CA VAL A 40 -11.25 -1.45 -3.35
C VAL A 40 -10.42 -2.48 -2.57
N ALA A 41 -10.81 -3.75 -2.62
CA ALA A 41 -10.08 -4.83 -1.96
C ALA A 41 -8.63 -5.00 -2.47
N PRO A 42 -8.34 -5.02 -3.79
CA PRO A 42 -6.97 -5.13 -4.28
C PRO A 42 -6.12 -3.92 -3.90
N ALA A 43 -6.68 -2.70 -3.91
CA ALA A 43 -5.95 -1.50 -3.50
C ALA A 43 -5.57 -1.55 -2.01
N LYS A 44 -6.49 -1.99 -1.14
CA LYS A 44 -6.19 -2.20 0.29
C LYS A 44 -5.10 -3.25 0.48
N ASN A 45 -5.19 -4.37 -0.22
CA ASN A 45 -4.17 -5.44 -0.14
C ASN A 45 -2.81 -4.97 -0.62
N TYR A 46 -2.75 -4.17 -1.68
CA TYR A 46 -1.52 -3.58 -2.20
C TYR A 46 -0.85 -2.68 -1.16
N LEU A 47 -1.59 -1.70 -0.62
CA LEU A 47 -1.06 -0.78 0.39
C LEU A 47 -0.58 -1.53 1.65
N MET A 48 -1.33 -2.54 2.11
CA MET A 48 -0.97 -3.37 3.27
C MET A 48 0.25 -4.28 3.03
N ARG A 49 0.57 -4.60 1.77
CA ARG A 49 1.78 -5.35 1.39
C ARG A 49 2.99 -4.42 1.22
N CYS A 50 2.77 -3.19 0.76
CA CYS A 50 3.83 -2.21 0.58
C CYS A 50 4.23 -1.54 1.91
N VAL A 51 3.32 -1.39 2.87
CA VAL A 51 3.57 -0.64 4.10
C VAL A 51 4.61 -1.33 5.00
N HIS A 52 5.45 -0.52 5.64
CA HIS A 52 6.38 -0.99 6.65
C HIS A 52 5.61 -1.64 7.83
N PRO A 53 6.08 -2.74 8.41
CA PRO A 53 5.38 -3.45 9.49
C PRO A 53 4.97 -2.55 10.66
N GLU A 54 5.83 -1.61 11.04
CA GLU A 54 5.58 -0.66 12.14
C GLU A 54 4.51 0.40 11.79
N ASP A 55 4.28 0.66 10.51
CA ASP A 55 3.32 1.65 10.04
C ASP A 55 1.98 1.02 9.62
N LYS A 56 1.83 -0.31 9.73
CA LYS A 56 0.59 -1.04 9.43
C LYS A 56 -0.59 -0.55 10.25
N GLU A 57 -0.43 -0.43 11.56
CA GLU A 57 -1.51 0.05 12.43
C GLU A 57 -1.93 1.47 12.11
N LYS A 58 -0.98 2.32 11.68
CA LYS A 58 -1.26 3.68 11.23
C LYS A 58 -2.07 3.64 9.95
N LEU A 59 -1.63 2.87 8.96
CA LEU A 59 -2.34 2.70 7.70
C LEU A 59 -3.75 2.13 7.90
N GLU A 60 -3.93 1.14 8.77
CA GLU A 60 -5.24 0.55 9.06
C GLU A 60 -6.23 1.60 9.57
N LYS A 61 -5.80 2.49 10.48
CA LYS A 61 -6.64 3.60 10.96
C LYS A 61 -7.11 4.53 9.84
N PHE A 62 -6.34 4.67 8.76
CA PHE A 62 -6.71 5.49 7.60
C PHE A 62 -7.50 4.72 6.54
N ILE A 63 -7.19 3.44 6.29
CA ILE A 63 -7.77 2.66 5.20
C ILE A 63 -9.24 2.29 5.43
N HIS A 64 -9.72 2.43 6.67
CA HIS A 64 -11.15 2.34 7.00
C HIS A 64 -11.95 3.58 6.59
N ARG A 65 -11.30 4.70 6.24
CA ARG A 65 -11.99 5.88 5.71
C ARG A 65 -12.45 5.63 4.28
N PRO A 66 -13.69 6.00 3.92
CA PRO A 66 -14.18 5.87 2.56
C PRO A 66 -13.28 6.67 1.59
N GLY A 67 -12.83 6.03 0.51
CA GLY A 67 -11.95 6.63 -0.50
C GLY A 67 -10.45 6.57 -0.20
N ALA A 68 -10.03 6.37 1.05
CA ALA A 68 -8.61 6.44 1.44
C ALA A 68 -7.73 5.34 0.83
N ALA A 69 -8.31 4.20 0.43
CA ALA A 69 -7.58 3.14 -0.26
C ALA A 69 -7.30 3.47 -1.76
N LEU A 70 -7.98 4.47 -2.32
CA LEU A 70 -7.98 4.78 -3.77
C LEU A 70 -7.50 6.20 -4.09
N GLN A 71 -7.28 7.05 -3.08
CA GLN A 71 -6.94 8.46 -3.20
C GLN A 71 -5.43 8.67 -3.07
#